data_AF-A0A1Y4RA35-F1
#
_entry.id   AF-A0A1Y4RA35-F1
#
_cell.length_a   1.000
_cell.length_b   1.000
_cell.length_c   1.000
_cell.angle_alpha   90.00
_cell.angle_beta   90.00
_cell.angle_gamma   90.00
#
_symmetry.space_group_name_H-M   'P 1'
#
loop_
_entity.id
_entity.type
_entity.pdbx_description
1 polymer ?
#
loop_
_entity_poly.entity_id
_entity_poly.type
_entity_poly.pdbx_seq_one_letter_code
_entity_poly.pdbx_strand_id
1 'polypeptide(L)'
;MSKLEGEEYKKAVKKLKRKTTVKKIISDVIGVVLFFGIIFGGYKLWSDYKSGNAYNDDSYKVETKRDNSYDGIYSLTKLDENGNNTWDGLMLYVKNDKIISCANYNFYTFDDLSKMNDGKKIDESYFVMVNDEQVSDFSNKFLSLNLPEAANYEYIENGFDTSGGYTYYGTEGIPILKGAFLCTDKIEFDRVKDLNTDYDYMKSCDIVAGYDEDSQEVWLSKLLSNEKSIYHEGYKLIHYSGYEDLNKNCKLDDGSCIEGLNKDLGTNLSEW
;
A
#
# COMPACT_ATOMS: atom_id res chain seq x y z
N MET A 1 -19.84 65.70 -49.15
CA MET A 1 -18.81 65.51 -48.10
C MET A 1 -19.25 64.38 -47.16
N SER A 2 -19.29 63.11 -47.63
CA SER A 2 -19.75 61.97 -46.79
C SER A 2 -19.18 60.59 -47.17
N LYS A 3 -18.49 60.42 -48.31
CA LYS A 3 -17.88 59.13 -48.70
C LYS A 3 -16.45 58.91 -48.15
N LEU A 4 -15.68 60.00 -47.98
CA LEU A 4 -14.28 59.93 -47.51
C LEU A 4 -14.18 59.59 -46.01
N GLU A 5 -15.07 60.14 -45.17
CA GLU A 5 -15.10 59.84 -43.72
C GLU A 5 -15.50 58.39 -43.41
N GLY A 6 -16.35 57.77 -44.23
CA GLY A 6 -16.77 56.38 -44.07
C GLY A 6 -15.68 55.34 -44.37
N GLU A 7 -14.77 55.65 -45.31
CA GLU A 7 -13.64 54.80 -45.68
C GLU A 7 -12.54 54.81 -44.61
N GLU A 8 -12.21 55.99 -44.08
CA GLU A 8 -11.23 56.14 -42.99
C GLU A 8 -11.74 55.52 -41.69
N TYR A 9 -13.02 55.70 -41.37
CA TYR A 9 -13.65 55.05 -40.21
C TYR A 9 -13.60 53.51 -40.31
N LYS A 10 -13.90 52.93 -41.49
CA LYS A 10 -13.80 51.48 -41.69
C LYS A 10 -12.37 50.95 -41.55
N LYS A 11 -11.36 51.70 -42.04
CA LYS A 11 -9.94 51.33 -41.85
C LYS A 11 -9.53 51.40 -40.38
N ALA A 12 -9.96 52.42 -39.64
CA ALA A 12 -9.70 52.56 -38.21
C ALA A 12 -10.33 51.41 -37.40
N VAL A 13 -11.60 51.07 -37.68
CA VAL A 13 -12.31 49.95 -37.03
C VAL A 13 -11.66 48.60 -37.34
N LYS A 14 -11.21 48.36 -38.58
CA LYS A 14 -10.50 47.12 -38.96
C LYS A 14 -9.14 47.01 -38.25
N LYS A 15 -8.41 48.12 -38.10
CA LYS A 15 -7.12 48.17 -37.39
C LYS A 15 -7.29 47.97 -35.87
N LEU A 16 -8.35 48.52 -35.28
CA LEU A 16 -8.75 48.30 -33.88
C LEU A 16 -9.16 46.84 -33.64
N LYS A 17 -10.06 46.28 -34.45
CA LYS A 17 -10.45 44.86 -34.36
C LYS A 17 -9.23 43.94 -34.45
N ARG A 18 -8.31 44.17 -35.40
CA ARG A 18 -7.08 43.38 -35.54
C ARG A 18 -6.17 43.50 -34.32
N LYS A 19 -6.01 44.70 -33.73
CA LYS A 19 -5.24 44.89 -32.48
C LYS A 19 -5.88 44.16 -31.30
N THR A 20 -7.20 44.20 -31.15
CA THR A 20 -7.91 43.51 -30.06
C THR A 20 -7.85 41.99 -30.22
N THR A 21 -7.98 41.47 -31.44
CA THR A 21 -7.83 40.04 -31.74
C THR A 21 -6.40 39.55 -31.48
N VAL A 22 -5.37 40.30 -31.88
CA VAL A 22 -3.96 39.92 -31.62
C VAL A 22 -3.65 39.95 -30.13
N LYS A 23 -4.13 40.96 -29.38
CA LYS A 23 -3.98 40.99 -27.91
C LYS A 23 -4.63 39.78 -27.24
N LYS A 24 -5.81 39.37 -27.71
CA LYS A 24 -6.52 38.20 -27.19
C LYS A 24 -5.75 36.90 -27.45
N ILE A 25 -5.27 36.70 -28.68
CA ILE A 25 -4.44 35.53 -29.05
C ILE A 25 -3.17 35.45 -28.19
N ILE A 26 -2.46 36.58 -27.98
CA ILE A 26 -1.25 36.59 -27.14
C ILE A 26 -1.59 36.27 -25.68
N SER A 27 -2.68 36.80 -25.15
CA SER A 27 -3.14 36.51 -23.78
C SER A 27 -3.51 35.03 -23.61
N ASP A 28 -4.19 34.44 -24.59
CA ASP A 28 -4.59 33.03 -24.56
C ASP A 28 -3.35 32.11 -24.65
N VAL A 29 -2.37 32.44 -25.49
CA VAL A 29 -1.09 31.71 -25.58
C VAL A 29 -0.29 31.79 -24.27
N ILE A 30 -0.20 32.98 -23.66
CA ILE A 30 0.48 33.15 -22.36
C ILE A 30 -0.23 32.35 -21.27
N GLY A 31 -1.57 32.35 -21.26
CA GLY A 31 -2.37 31.56 -20.32
C GLY A 31 -2.11 30.06 -20.45
N VAL A 32 -2.04 29.55 -21.69
CA VAL A 32 -1.71 28.14 -21.96
C VAL A 32 -0.28 27.79 -21.54
N VAL A 33 0.70 28.64 -21.83
CA VAL A 33 2.10 28.43 -21.43
C VAL A 33 2.25 28.43 -19.90
N LEU A 34 1.56 29.34 -19.19
CA LEU A 34 1.56 29.37 -17.73
C LEU A 34 0.85 28.15 -17.13
N PHE A 35 -0.26 27.70 -17.72
CA PHE A 35 -0.98 26.51 -17.28
C PHE A 35 -0.13 25.23 -17.40
N PHE A 36 0.54 25.04 -18.54
CA PHE A 36 1.49 23.93 -18.70
C PHE A 36 2.72 24.08 -17.80
N GLY A 37 3.21 25.29 -17.57
CA GLY A 37 4.32 25.55 -16.65
C GLY A 37 4.01 25.21 -15.18
N ILE A 38 2.78 25.48 -14.73
CA ILE A 38 2.31 25.13 -13.37
C ILE A 38 2.12 23.61 -13.25
N ILE A 39 1.56 22.95 -14.26
CA ILE A 39 1.38 21.49 -14.26
C ILE A 39 2.74 20.77 -14.27
N PHE A 40 3.66 21.15 -15.18
CA PHE A 40 5.00 20.56 -15.23
C PHE A 40 5.85 20.91 -14.01
N GLY A 41 5.75 22.15 -13.50
CA GLY A 41 6.46 22.57 -12.29
C GLY A 41 5.97 21.85 -11.04
N GLY A 42 4.64 21.69 -10.90
CA GLY A 42 4.02 20.94 -9.81
C GLY A 42 4.36 19.45 -9.87
N TYR A 43 4.31 18.83 -11.04
CA TYR A 43 4.70 17.42 -11.23
C TYR A 43 6.19 17.19 -10.90
N LYS A 44 7.07 18.10 -11.34
CA LYS A 44 8.50 17.99 -11.05
C LYS A 44 8.81 18.17 -9.56
N LEU A 45 8.22 19.18 -8.91
CA LEU A 45 8.37 19.39 -7.45
C LEU A 45 7.83 18.20 -6.64
N TRP A 46 6.72 17.61 -7.06
CA TRP A 46 6.15 16.43 -6.41
C TRP A 46 7.02 15.17 -6.60
N SER A 47 7.55 14.96 -7.81
CA SER A 47 8.50 13.88 -8.10
C SER A 47 9.81 14.03 -7.32
N ASP A 48 10.36 15.25 -7.22
CA ASP A 48 11.59 15.55 -6.49
C ASP A 48 11.39 15.39 -4.96
N TYR A 49 10.20 15.72 -4.44
CA TYR A 49 9.85 15.47 -3.03
C TYR A 49 9.76 13.97 -2.69
N LYS A 50 9.14 13.17 -3.58
CA LYS A 50 9.03 11.72 -3.40
C LYS A 50 10.37 11.01 -3.48
N SER A 51 11.19 11.33 -4.48
CA SER A 51 12.53 10.77 -4.60
C SER A 51 13.42 11.18 -3.43
N GLY A 52 13.32 12.44 -2.97
CA GLY A 52 14.05 12.93 -1.80
C GLY A 52 13.78 12.18 -0.49
N ASN A 53 12.60 11.60 -0.30
CA ASN A 53 12.29 10.80 0.90
C ASN A 53 13.00 9.44 0.89
N ALA A 54 13.08 8.77 -0.27
CA ALA A 54 13.83 7.51 -0.40
C ALA A 54 15.35 7.73 -0.32
N TYR A 55 15.86 8.79 -0.96
CA TYR A 55 17.30 9.13 -0.92
C TYR A 55 17.83 9.50 0.47
N ASN A 56 16.96 10.00 1.36
CA ASN A 56 17.33 10.37 2.73
C ASN A 56 17.08 9.26 3.75
N ASP A 57 16.48 8.14 3.35
CA ASP A 57 16.31 6.97 4.21
C ASP A 57 17.67 6.27 4.37
N ASP A 58 18.12 6.13 5.61
CA ASP A 58 19.36 5.42 5.95
C ASP A 58 19.08 4.22 6.87
N SER A 59 17.81 3.83 7.00
CA SER A 59 17.40 2.71 7.85
C SER A 59 18.04 1.41 7.42
N TYR A 60 18.17 1.20 6.11
CA TYR A 60 18.70 -0.02 5.51
C TYR A 60 20.24 -0.09 5.43
N LYS A 61 20.94 1.02 5.72
CA LYS A 61 22.41 1.11 5.58
C LYS A 61 23.19 0.41 6.68
N VAL A 62 22.50 -0.20 7.64
CA VAL A 62 23.13 -1.02 8.68
C VAL A 62 23.66 -2.30 8.04
N GLU A 63 24.95 -2.57 8.19
CA GLU A 63 25.56 -3.81 7.71
C GLU A 63 25.13 -4.99 8.58
N THR A 64 24.65 -6.05 7.94
CA THR A 64 24.21 -7.28 8.61
C THR A 64 24.71 -8.50 7.86
N LYS A 65 24.73 -9.66 8.52
CA LYS A 65 25.04 -10.94 7.87
C LYS A 65 23.75 -11.64 7.49
N ARG A 66 23.67 -12.06 6.22
CA ARG A 66 22.59 -12.91 5.72
C ARG A 66 22.55 -14.24 6.45
N ASP A 67 21.34 -14.71 6.75
CA ASP A 67 21.09 -16.02 7.36
C ASP A 67 20.09 -16.78 6.50
N ASN A 68 20.62 -17.70 5.71
CA ASN A 68 19.83 -18.48 4.75
C ASN A 68 19.00 -19.61 5.38
N SER A 69 18.91 -19.68 6.72
CA SER A 69 18.09 -20.69 7.40
C SER A 69 16.58 -20.40 7.36
N TYR A 70 16.18 -19.21 6.92
CA TYR A 70 14.77 -18.83 6.79
C TYR A 70 14.19 -19.26 5.45
N ASP A 71 13.24 -20.19 5.50
CA ASP A 71 12.43 -20.67 4.39
C ASP A 71 11.05 -21.02 4.94
N GLY A 72 9.99 -20.43 4.38
CA GLY A 72 8.61 -20.76 4.73
C GLY A 72 7.70 -19.56 4.97
N ILE A 73 6.59 -19.81 5.65
CA ILE A 73 5.62 -18.80 6.04
C ILE A 73 5.88 -18.40 7.48
N TYR A 74 5.92 -17.09 7.74
CA TYR A 74 6.15 -16.55 9.06
C TYR A 74 5.14 -15.45 9.40
N SER A 75 4.98 -15.19 10.69
CA SER A 75 4.47 -13.91 11.18
C SER A 75 5.52 -13.20 12.01
N LEU A 76 5.59 -11.88 11.89
CA LEU A 76 6.18 -11.00 12.90
C LEU A 76 5.04 -10.27 13.60
N THR A 77 4.61 -10.81 14.75
CA THR A 77 3.47 -10.27 15.49
C THR A 77 3.90 -9.61 16.78
N LYS A 78 3.21 -8.53 17.13
CA LYS A 78 3.30 -7.96 18.46
C LYS A 78 2.58 -8.87 19.45
N LEU A 79 3.10 -8.90 20.68
CA LEU A 79 2.48 -9.61 21.80
C LEU A 79 1.91 -8.61 22.81
N ASP A 80 0.79 -8.97 23.44
CA ASP A 80 0.26 -8.23 24.58
C ASP A 80 1.10 -8.49 25.85
N GLU A 81 0.75 -7.82 26.94
CA GLU A 81 1.41 -7.97 28.24
C GLU A 81 1.35 -9.39 28.82
N ASN A 82 0.45 -10.23 28.31
CA ASN A 82 0.27 -11.63 28.70
C ASN A 82 0.95 -12.62 27.73
N GLY A 83 1.62 -12.11 26.69
CA GLY A 83 2.29 -12.92 25.67
C GLY A 83 1.37 -13.48 24.58
N ASN A 84 0.13 -12.99 24.48
CA ASN A 84 -0.81 -13.37 23.43
C ASN A 84 -0.55 -12.57 22.15
N ASN A 85 -0.83 -13.19 21.01
CA ASN A 85 -0.76 -12.56 19.69
C ASN A 85 -1.81 -11.45 19.57
N THR A 86 -1.37 -10.21 19.30
CA THR A 86 -2.28 -9.06 19.12
C THR A 86 -2.78 -8.89 17.70
N TRP A 87 -2.28 -9.70 16.76
CA TRP A 87 -2.57 -9.66 15.33
C TRP A 87 -2.06 -8.45 14.58
N ASP A 88 -1.31 -7.58 15.27
CA ASP A 88 -0.61 -6.46 14.65
C ASP A 88 0.77 -6.91 14.16
N GLY A 89 1.02 -6.74 12.87
CA GLY A 89 2.33 -6.99 12.29
C GLY A 89 2.30 -7.65 10.91
N LEU A 90 3.36 -8.39 10.58
CA LEU A 90 3.58 -8.92 9.23
C LEU A 90 3.20 -10.38 9.12
N MET A 91 2.55 -10.72 8.01
CA MET A 91 2.57 -12.04 7.41
C MET A 91 3.62 -12.07 6.30
N LEU A 92 4.43 -13.11 6.25
CA LEU A 92 5.64 -13.17 5.43
C LEU A 92 5.73 -14.51 4.71
N TYR A 93 6.08 -14.47 3.43
CA TYR A 93 6.61 -15.61 2.71
C TYR A 93 8.08 -15.36 2.38
N VAL A 94 8.95 -16.21 2.91
CA VAL A 94 10.40 -16.05 2.87
C VAL A 94 11.04 -17.24 2.17
N LYS A 95 12.00 -16.95 1.29
CA LYS A 95 12.78 -17.96 0.60
C LYS A 95 14.25 -17.60 0.63
N ASN A 96 15.08 -18.45 1.24
CA ASN A 96 16.51 -18.28 1.41
C ASN A 96 16.81 -16.89 1.99
N ASP A 97 16.19 -16.57 3.13
CA ASP A 97 16.23 -15.26 3.81
C ASP A 97 15.53 -14.10 3.10
N LYS A 98 15.23 -14.21 1.81
CA LYS A 98 14.56 -13.15 1.05
C LYS A 98 13.08 -13.10 1.36
N ILE A 99 12.57 -11.95 1.77
CA ILE A 99 11.13 -11.69 1.85
C ILE A 99 10.60 -11.55 0.41
N ILE A 100 9.90 -12.58 -0.05
CA ILE A 100 9.30 -12.63 -1.40
C ILE A 100 7.97 -11.90 -1.42
N SER A 101 7.19 -12.07 -0.34
CA SER A 101 5.90 -11.45 -0.18
C SER A 101 5.65 -11.13 1.28
N CYS A 102 4.96 -10.02 1.54
CA CYS A 102 4.40 -9.76 2.85
C CYS A 102 3.12 -8.91 2.81
N ALA A 103 2.36 -9.01 3.89
CA ALA A 103 1.21 -8.17 4.19
C ALA A 103 1.30 -7.69 5.64
N ASN A 104 1.08 -6.40 5.85
CA ASN A 104 1.09 -5.74 7.15
C ASN A 104 -0.35 -5.50 7.60
N TYR A 105 -0.68 -5.97 8.80
CA TYR A 105 -2.03 -5.92 9.35
C TYR A 105 -2.05 -5.13 10.65
N ASN A 106 -3.16 -4.41 10.86
CA ASN A 106 -3.56 -3.93 12.17
C ASN A 106 -4.86 -4.63 12.57
N PHE A 107 -4.95 -5.08 13.81
CA PHE A 107 -6.17 -5.65 14.35
C PHE A 107 -7.01 -4.59 15.06
N TYR A 108 -8.30 -4.55 14.75
CA TYR A 108 -9.26 -3.66 15.37
C TYR A 108 -10.34 -4.46 16.07
N THR A 109 -10.52 -4.22 17.36
CA THR A 109 -11.64 -4.82 18.08
C THR A 109 -12.97 -4.24 17.58
N PHE A 110 -14.07 -4.97 17.77
CA PHE A 110 -15.43 -4.49 17.51
C PHE A 110 -15.75 -3.21 18.28
N ASP A 111 -15.19 -3.05 19.47
CA ASP A 111 -15.27 -1.81 20.26
C ASP A 111 -14.52 -0.66 19.59
N ASP A 112 -13.32 -0.92 19.04
CA ASP A 112 -12.56 0.09 18.29
C ASP A 112 -13.31 0.51 17.03
N LEU A 113 -13.82 -0.45 16.26
CA LEU A 113 -14.64 -0.17 15.09
C LEU A 113 -15.89 0.64 15.46
N SER A 114 -16.59 0.26 16.52
CA SER A 114 -17.78 0.98 16.99
C SER A 114 -17.45 2.44 17.33
N LYS A 115 -16.31 2.69 18.01
CA LYS A 115 -15.84 4.05 18.31
C LYS A 115 -15.50 4.85 17.06
N MET A 116 -14.85 4.24 16.06
CA MET A 116 -14.50 4.89 14.79
C MET A 116 -15.74 5.24 13.94
N ASN A 117 -16.83 4.52 14.16
CA ASN A 117 -18.08 4.64 13.41
C ASN A 117 -19.17 5.34 14.23
N ASP A 118 -18.83 6.45 14.87
CA ASP A 118 -19.75 7.31 15.63
C ASP A 118 -20.53 6.60 16.75
N GLY A 119 -19.93 5.55 17.34
CA GLY A 119 -20.57 4.75 18.39
C GLY A 119 -21.63 3.78 17.87
N LYS A 120 -21.75 3.61 16.54
CA LYS A 120 -22.60 2.57 15.95
C LYS A 120 -22.11 1.20 16.43
N LYS A 121 -23.00 0.42 17.03
CA LYS A 121 -22.67 -0.93 17.49
C LYS A 121 -22.28 -1.79 16.28
N ILE A 122 -21.00 -2.15 16.22
CA ILE A 122 -20.42 -3.10 15.29
C ILE A 122 -20.01 -4.30 16.14
N ASP A 123 -20.48 -5.48 15.80
CA ASP A 123 -20.14 -6.74 16.45
C ASP A 123 -20.18 -7.86 15.39
N GLU A 124 -19.93 -9.09 15.81
CA GLU A 124 -20.00 -10.27 14.96
C GLU A 124 -21.33 -10.36 14.17
N SER A 125 -22.45 -9.97 14.78
CA SER A 125 -23.78 -10.00 14.15
C SER A 125 -23.96 -8.98 13.03
N TYR A 126 -23.16 -7.90 13.04
CA TYR A 126 -23.12 -6.91 11.96
C TYR A 126 -22.68 -7.55 10.63
N PHE A 127 -21.82 -8.56 10.71
CA PHE A 127 -21.20 -9.24 9.59
C PHE A 127 -21.77 -10.64 9.30
N VAL A 128 -22.78 -11.10 10.07
CA VAL A 128 -23.39 -12.42 9.88
C VAL A 128 -23.94 -12.57 8.47
N MET A 129 -23.39 -13.55 7.77
CA MET A 129 -23.93 -14.08 6.53
C MET A 129 -25.08 -15.05 6.80
N VAL A 130 -26.14 -14.95 6.02
CA VAL A 130 -27.26 -15.89 6.05
C VAL A 130 -27.25 -16.81 4.80
N ASN A 131 -26.52 -16.47 3.72
CA ASN A 131 -26.48 -17.22 2.45
C ASN A 131 -25.53 -16.61 1.37
N ASP A 132 -25.18 -17.41 0.35
CA ASP A 132 -24.21 -17.10 -0.73
C ASP A 132 -24.50 -15.82 -1.57
N GLU A 133 -25.75 -15.33 -1.59
CA GLU A 133 -26.11 -14.05 -2.24
C GLU A 133 -25.63 -12.81 -1.46
N GLN A 134 -25.04 -12.95 -0.27
CA GLN A 134 -24.69 -11.86 0.64
C GLN A 134 -23.22 -11.45 0.68
N VAL A 135 -22.34 -12.04 -0.14
CA VAL A 135 -20.95 -11.54 -0.31
C VAL A 135 -20.96 -10.04 -0.61
N SER A 136 -21.89 -9.59 -1.46
CA SER A 136 -22.06 -8.16 -1.77
C SER A 136 -22.58 -7.33 -0.59
N ASP A 137 -23.41 -7.89 0.30
CA ASP A 137 -23.94 -7.17 1.47
C ASP A 137 -22.85 -6.97 2.54
N PHE A 138 -21.99 -7.98 2.74
CA PHE A 138 -20.80 -7.85 3.58
C PHE A 138 -19.85 -6.78 3.04
N SER A 139 -19.45 -6.87 1.77
CA SER A 139 -18.54 -5.88 1.16
C SER A 139 -19.11 -4.47 1.27
N ASN A 140 -20.41 -4.28 1.02
CA ASN A 140 -21.06 -2.97 1.18
C ASN A 140 -21.06 -2.49 2.65
N LYS A 141 -21.30 -3.39 3.62
CA LYS A 141 -21.24 -3.05 5.05
C LYS A 141 -19.82 -2.70 5.48
N PHE A 142 -18.82 -3.44 5.05
CA PHE A 142 -17.40 -3.17 5.34
C PHE A 142 -16.94 -1.85 4.71
N LEU A 143 -17.25 -1.63 3.42
CA LEU A 143 -16.97 -0.37 2.71
C LEU A 143 -17.73 0.84 3.28
N SER A 144 -18.82 0.60 4.01
CA SER A 144 -19.55 1.67 4.72
C SER A 144 -18.92 2.08 6.04
N LEU A 145 -17.92 1.33 6.53
CA LEU A 145 -17.22 1.66 7.77
C LEU A 145 -16.16 2.73 7.53
N ASN A 146 -16.04 3.65 8.49
CA ASN A 146 -14.90 4.55 8.61
C ASN A 146 -13.70 3.73 9.09
N LEU A 147 -12.98 3.14 8.14
CA LEU A 147 -11.74 2.42 8.40
C LEU A 147 -10.54 3.35 8.16
N PRO A 148 -9.41 3.13 8.85
CA PRO A 148 -8.16 3.74 8.46
C PRO A 148 -7.88 3.43 6.99
N GLU A 149 -7.55 4.45 6.21
CA GLU A 149 -7.32 4.31 4.78
C GLU A 149 -6.20 3.28 4.55
N ALA A 150 -6.57 2.09 4.07
CA ALA A 150 -5.64 1.23 3.40
C ALA A 150 -5.24 2.02 2.15
N ALA A 151 -4.01 2.53 2.09
CA ALA A 151 -3.51 3.06 0.83
C ALA A 151 -3.69 1.97 -0.24
N ASN A 152 -3.90 2.36 -1.51
CA ASN A 152 -4.33 1.50 -2.63
C ASN A 152 -3.40 0.30 -2.92
N TYR A 153 -3.31 -0.64 -1.99
CA TYR A 153 -2.49 -1.86 -2.01
C TYR A 153 -3.35 -3.09 -2.33
N GLU A 154 -4.68 -2.91 -2.43
CA GLU A 154 -5.67 -3.94 -2.81
C GLU A 154 -5.40 -4.61 -4.17
N TYR A 155 -4.44 -4.10 -4.96
CA TYR A 155 -4.09 -4.65 -6.28
C TYR A 155 -2.75 -5.39 -6.31
N ILE A 156 -2.04 -5.50 -5.18
CA ILE A 156 -0.78 -6.25 -5.13
C ILE A 156 -1.12 -7.72 -4.87
N GLU A 157 -1.03 -8.56 -5.92
CA GLU A 157 -1.13 -10.02 -5.84
C GLU A 157 0.04 -10.59 -5.03
N ASN A 158 -0.02 -10.47 -3.70
CA ASN A 158 1.05 -10.91 -2.81
C ASN A 158 0.77 -12.30 -2.20
N GLY A 159 -0.33 -12.96 -2.57
CA GLY A 159 -0.75 -14.24 -2.00
C GLY A 159 -1.18 -14.19 -0.52
N PHE A 160 -0.99 -13.05 0.17
CA PHE A 160 -1.60 -12.77 1.46
C PHE A 160 -2.80 -11.83 1.30
N ASP A 161 -3.32 -11.70 0.09
CA ASP A 161 -4.48 -10.87 -0.15
C ASP A 161 -5.63 -11.39 0.71
N THR A 162 -6.32 -10.45 1.37
CA THR A 162 -7.56 -10.74 2.09
C THR A 162 -8.76 -10.56 1.17
N SER A 163 -8.53 -10.43 -0.15
CA SER A 163 -9.58 -10.38 -1.16
C SER A 163 -10.33 -11.71 -1.28
N GLY A 164 -11.42 -11.78 -0.51
CA GLY A 164 -12.53 -12.67 -0.81
C GLY A 164 -12.57 -13.91 0.06
N GLY A 165 -13.29 -13.80 1.16
CA GLY A 165 -13.67 -14.95 1.98
C GLY A 165 -13.33 -14.73 3.43
N TYR A 166 -14.34 -14.31 4.19
CA TYR A 166 -14.62 -14.81 5.53
C TYR A 166 -13.44 -15.35 6.33
N THR A 167 -12.65 -14.44 6.89
CA THR A 167 -12.01 -14.75 8.16
C THR A 167 -12.94 -14.26 9.26
N TYR A 168 -13.86 -15.14 9.65
CA TYR A 168 -14.45 -15.10 10.98
C TYR A 168 -13.33 -15.42 11.97
N TYR A 169 -12.47 -14.43 12.23
CA TYR A 169 -11.56 -14.54 13.34
C TYR A 169 -12.46 -14.71 14.56
N GLY A 170 -12.42 -15.88 15.20
CA GLY A 170 -13.07 -16.13 16.49
C GLY A 170 -12.41 -15.30 17.60
N THR A 171 -12.36 -13.99 17.39
CA THR A 171 -11.76 -12.90 18.13
C THR A 171 -12.74 -11.73 18.07
N GLU A 172 -12.73 -10.87 19.07
CA GLU A 172 -13.67 -9.76 19.19
C GLU A 172 -13.30 -8.60 18.23
N GLY A 173 -12.98 -8.87 16.96
CA GLY A 173 -12.49 -7.88 16.00
C GLY A 173 -12.08 -8.41 14.62
N ILE A 174 -11.46 -7.55 13.80
CA ILE A 174 -11.02 -7.84 12.43
C ILE A 174 -9.61 -7.25 12.15
N PRO A 175 -8.73 -7.95 11.42
CA PRO A 175 -7.52 -7.37 10.86
C PRO A 175 -7.83 -6.57 9.60
N ILE A 176 -7.10 -5.48 9.42
CA ILE A 176 -7.19 -4.59 8.27
C ILE A 176 -5.80 -4.46 7.66
N LEU A 177 -5.72 -4.68 6.35
CA LEU A 177 -4.48 -4.55 5.58
C LEU A 177 -4.01 -3.08 5.60
N LYS A 178 -2.80 -2.85 6.11
CA LYS A 178 -2.12 -1.56 6.16
C LYS A 178 -1.14 -1.38 5.01
N GLY A 179 -0.56 -2.47 4.51
CA GLY A 179 0.47 -2.46 3.48
C GLY A 179 0.72 -3.84 2.89
N ALA A 180 1.15 -3.87 1.64
CA ALA A 180 1.51 -5.10 0.95
C ALA A 180 2.79 -4.91 0.14
N PHE A 181 3.56 -5.99 0.02
CA PHE A 181 4.79 -6.02 -0.75
C PHE A 181 4.93 -7.36 -1.47
N LEU A 182 5.37 -7.31 -2.73
CA LEU A 182 5.67 -8.47 -3.56
C LEU A 182 6.97 -8.20 -4.33
N CYS A 183 7.94 -9.09 -4.21
CA CYS A 183 9.20 -9.01 -4.95
C CYS A 183 9.77 -10.39 -5.26
N THR A 184 9.44 -10.91 -6.43
CA THR A 184 9.99 -12.19 -6.93
C THR A 184 11.43 -12.06 -7.41
N ASP A 185 11.85 -10.87 -7.86
CA ASP A 185 13.18 -10.59 -8.44
C ASP A 185 14.00 -9.61 -7.58
N LYS A 186 14.53 -8.54 -8.16
CA LYS A 186 15.37 -7.54 -7.47
C LYS A 186 14.66 -6.21 -7.37
N ILE A 187 14.98 -5.49 -6.32
CA ILE A 187 14.38 -4.19 -5.99
C ILE A 187 15.15 -3.07 -6.68
N GLU A 188 14.43 -2.22 -7.40
CA GLU A 188 15.00 -1.01 -8.02
C GLU A 188 14.80 0.20 -7.11
N PHE A 189 15.47 0.20 -5.95
CA PHE A 189 15.29 1.21 -4.88
C PHE A 189 15.47 2.66 -5.38
N ASP A 190 16.41 2.90 -6.29
CA ASP A 190 16.77 4.24 -6.78
C ASP A 190 15.83 4.82 -7.86
N ARG A 191 14.76 4.10 -8.23
CA ARG A 191 13.84 4.54 -9.30
C ARG A 191 12.45 4.87 -8.77
N VAL A 192 12.39 5.77 -7.79
CA VAL A 192 11.10 6.33 -7.35
C VAL A 192 10.57 7.31 -8.41
N LYS A 193 9.85 6.80 -9.43
CA LYS A 193 9.24 7.61 -10.49
C LYS A 193 7.75 7.90 -10.26
N ASP A 194 7.06 7.15 -9.40
CA ASP A 194 5.64 7.30 -9.07
C ASP A 194 5.26 6.70 -7.69
N LEU A 195 3.95 6.59 -7.39
CA LEU A 195 3.38 6.05 -6.14
C LEU A 195 3.45 4.53 -6.01
N ASN A 196 3.88 3.82 -7.05
CA ASN A 196 3.86 2.36 -7.14
C ASN A 196 5.29 1.82 -7.24
N THR A 197 6.16 2.33 -6.37
CA THR A 197 7.58 1.97 -6.37
C THR A 197 7.86 1.01 -5.22
N ASP A 198 8.87 0.16 -5.38
CA ASP A 198 9.25 -0.81 -4.35
C ASP A 198 9.48 -0.15 -2.99
N TYR A 199 10.04 1.07 -2.96
CA TYR A 199 10.24 1.83 -1.73
C TYR A 199 8.93 2.14 -1.00
N ASP A 200 7.92 2.64 -1.71
CA ASP A 200 6.63 2.98 -1.09
C ASP A 200 5.92 1.70 -0.59
N TYR A 201 6.03 0.58 -1.32
CA TYR A 201 5.50 -0.72 -0.89
C TYR A 201 6.22 -1.27 0.35
N MET A 202 7.56 -1.24 0.36
CA MET A 202 8.36 -1.63 1.52
C MET A 202 8.06 -0.76 2.74
N LYS A 203 7.89 0.55 2.53
CA LYS A 203 7.53 1.48 3.60
C LYS A 203 6.15 1.21 4.16
N SER A 204 5.18 0.80 3.34
CA SER A 204 3.84 0.42 3.80
C SER A 204 3.86 -0.80 4.73
N CYS A 205 4.83 -1.68 4.52
CA CYS A 205 5.06 -2.85 5.36
C CYS A 205 6.11 -2.61 6.45
N ASP A 206 6.61 -1.38 6.62
CA ASP A 206 7.66 -1.05 7.58
C ASP A 206 8.94 -1.93 7.44
N ILE A 207 9.24 -2.45 6.23
CA ILE A 207 10.36 -3.38 5.97
C ILE A 207 11.59 -2.75 5.32
N VAL A 208 11.63 -1.43 5.14
CA VAL A 208 12.76 -0.74 4.46
C VAL A 208 14.10 -1.11 5.09
N ALA A 209 14.16 -1.19 6.43
CA ALA A 209 15.37 -1.56 7.17
C ALA A 209 15.95 -2.94 6.80
N GLY A 210 15.15 -3.83 6.21
CA GLY A 210 15.58 -5.14 5.71
C GLY A 210 16.25 -5.12 4.33
N TYR A 211 16.22 -3.98 3.61
CA TYR A 211 16.80 -3.86 2.27
C TYR A 211 18.32 -3.99 2.28
N ASP A 212 18.87 -4.75 1.34
CA ASP A 212 20.29 -4.88 1.10
C ASP A 212 20.68 -4.36 -0.30
N GLU A 213 21.61 -3.41 -0.36
CA GLU A 213 22.01 -2.74 -1.60
C GLU A 213 22.78 -3.65 -2.55
N ASP A 214 23.63 -4.54 -2.01
CA ASP A 214 24.51 -5.39 -2.80
C ASP A 214 23.74 -6.46 -3.57
N SER A 215 22.79 -7.11 -2.90
CA SER A 215 21.92 -8.12 -3.48
C SER A 215 20.67 -7.54 -4.16
N GLN A 216 20.25 -6.35 -3.75
CA GLN A 216 18.99 -5.70 -4.12
C GLN A 216 17.76 -6.51 -3.67
N GLU A 217 17.82 -7.06 -2.46
CA GLU A 217 16.78 -7.90 -1.86
C GLU A 217 16.38 -7.35 -0.48
N VAL A 218 15.20 -7.71 0.02
CA VAL A 218 14.86 -7.53 1.44
C VAL A 218 15.12 -8.84 2.17
N TRP A 219 15.93 -8.80 3.22
CA TRP A 219 16.25 -9.98 4.02
C TRP A 219 15.51 -9.98 5.36
N LEU A 220 14.97 -11.13 5.75
CA LEU A 220 14.35 -11.30 7.06
C LEU A 220 15.40 -11.16 8.17
N SER A 221 16.56 -11.81 8.04
CA SER A 221 17.65 -11.73 9.01
C SER A 221 18.11 -10.29 9.29
N LYS A 222 18.20 -9.47 8.23
CA LYS A 222 18.51 -8.04 8.32
C LYS A 222 17.40 -7.28 9.01
N LEU A 223 16.14 -7.52 8.62
CA LEU A 223 14.98 -6.90 9.26
C LEU A 223 14.92 -7.16 10.77
N LEU A 224 15.34 -8.34 11.22
CA LEU A 224 15.34 -8.72 12.65
C LEU A 224 16.56 -8.19 13.42
N SER A 225 17.71 -8.07 12.77
CA SER A 225 18.96 -7.66 13.44
C SER A 225 19.25 -6.16 13.35
N ASN A 226 18.59 -5.44 12.45
CA ASN A 226 18.79 -4.01 12.25
C ASN A 226 18.06 -3.20 13.34
N GLU A 227 18.81 -2.48 14.19
CA GLU A 227 18.28 -1.66 15.29
C GLU A 227 17.32 -0.54 14.85
N LYS A 228 17.34 -0.15 13.57
CA LYS A 228 16.41 0.84 13.00
C LYS A 228 15.09 0.22 12.53
N SER A 229 15.00 -1.11 12.51
CA SER A 229 13.76 -1.85 12.20
C SER A 229 12.82 -1.82 13.40
N ILE A 230 11.54 -1.55 13.17
CA ILE A 230 10.52 -1.67 14.22
C ILE A 230 10.31 -3.12 14.66
N TYR A 231 10.74 -4.08 13.85
CA TYR A 231 10.62 -5.51 14.12
C TYR A 231 11.83 -6.08 14.87
N HIS A 232 12.83 -5.24 15.17
CA HIS A 232 14.00 -5.64 15.95
C HIS A 232 13.63 -6.03 17.39
N GLU A 233 12.71 -5.29 18.01
CA GLU A 233 12.27 -5.51 19.38
C GLU A 233 10.74 -5.49 19.51
N GLY A 234 10.19 -6.30 20.42
CA GLY A 234 8.75 -6.31 20.74
C GLY A 234 7.87 -7.11 19.78
N TYR A 235 8.41 -7.56 18.65
CA TYR A 235 7.77 -8.50 17.73
C TYR A 235 8.36 -9.90 17.90
N LYS A 236 7.51 -10.92 17.80
CA LYS A 236 7.90 -12.32 17.84
C LYS A 236 7.80 -12.92 16.45
N LEU A 237 8.90 -13.50 15.98
CA LEU A 237 8.92 -14.33 14.79
C LEU A 237 8.28 -15.69 15.11
N ILE A 238 7.25 -16.05 14.35
CA ILE A 238 6.57 -17.35 14.44
C ILE A 238 6.66 -17.98 13.06
N HIS A 239 7.17 -19.21 13.00
CA HIS A 239 7.22 -20.00 11.77
C HIS A 239 6.03 -20.96 11.73
N TYR A 240 5.47 -21.15 10.54
CA TYR A 240 4.36 -22.07 10.31
C TYR A 240 4.79 -23.24 9.45
N SER A 241 4.50 -24.45 9.92
CA SER A 241 4.84 -25.69 9.21
C SER A 241 3.96 -25.99 7.99
N GLY A 242 2.84 -25.28 7.83
CA GLY A 242 1.88 -25.45 6.74
C GLY A 242 0.52 -24.86 7.09
N TYR A 243 -0.51 -25.21 6.31
CA TYR A 243 -1.87 -24.68 6.50
C TYR A 243 -2.43 -24.94 7.88
N GLU A 244 -2.41 -26.19 8.38
CA GLU A 244 -3.04 -26.53 9.65
C GLU A 244 -2.43 -25.74 10.84
N ASP A 245 -1.11 -25.54 10.83
CA ASP A 245 -0.39 -24.82 11.87
C ASP A 245 -0.67 -23.32 11.77
N LEU A 246 -0.70 -22.77 10.55
CA LEU A 246 -1.13 -21.40 10.33
C LEU A 246 -2.59 -21.20 10.76
N ASN A 247 -3.53 -22.02 10.30
CA ASN A 247 -4.94 -22.01 10.70
C ASN A 247 -5.08 -22.08 12.22
N LYS A 248 -4.40 -23.02 12.89
CA LYS A 248 -4.52 -23.18 14.34
C LYS A 248 -4.06 -21.94 15.12
N ASN A 249 -2.94 -21.33 14.72
CA ASN A 249 -2.34 -20.21 15.44
C ASN A 249 -2.93 -18.86 15.02
N CYS A 250 -3.40 -18.77 13.78
CA CYS A 250 -3.99 -17.59 13.16
C CYS A 250 -5.52 -17.70 13.02
N LYS A 251 -6.18 -18.74 13.51
CA LYS A 251 -7.64 -18.92 13.40
C LYS A 251 -8.20 -18.53 12.01
N LEU A 252 -7.48 -18.89 10.93
CA LEU A 252 -7.87 -18.57 9.56
C LEU A 252 -8.87 -19.62 9.09
N ASP A 253 -10.06 -19.23 8.63
CA ASP A 253 -11.17 -20.16 8.44
C ASP A 253 -11.05 -21.05 7.18
N ASP A 254 -10.31 -20.66 6.14
CA ASP A 254 -10.45 -21.31 4.81
C ASP A 254 -9.17 -21.53 3.98
N GLY A 255 -7.97 -21.21 4.48
CA GLY A 255 -6.73 -21.51 3.74
C GLY A 255 -6.49 -20.67 2.49
N SER A 256 -7.35 -19.68 2.26
CA SER A 256 -7.23 -18.63 1.23
C SER A 256 -5.83 -18.04 1.10
N CYS A 257 -5.12 -17.80 2.20
CA CYS A 257 -3.74 -17.31 2.16
C CYS A 257 -2.73 -18.29 1.51
N ILE A 258 -2.92 -19.60 1.64
CA ILE A 258 -2.04 -20.59 1.00
C ILE A 258 -2.46 -20.79 -0.45
N GLU A 259 -3.75 -20.79 -0.75
CA GLU A 259 -4.26 -20.78 -2.12
C GLU A 259 -3.75 -19.57 -2.89
N GLY A 260 -3.79 -18.38 -2.28
CA GLY A 260 -3.23 -17.14 -2.82
C GLY A 260 -1.74 -17.25 -3.09
N LEU A 261 -0.94 -17.70 -2.12
CA LEU A 261 0.49 -17.95 -2.33
C LEU A 261 0.75 -18.98 -3.43
N ASN A 262 -0.04 -20.05 -3.51
CA ASN A 262 0.11 -21.06 -4.55
C ASN A 262 -0.25 -20.52 -5.94
N LYS A 263 -1.33 -19.76 -6.04
CA LYS A 263 -1.85 -19.18 -7.28
C LYS A 263 -0.95 -18.06 -7.81
N ASP A 264 -0.59 -17.12 -6.94
CA ASP A 264 0.10 -15.89 -7.34
C ASP A 264 1.61 -16.11 -7.46
N LEU A 265 2.18 -17.03 -6.66
CA LEU A 265 3.62 -17.27 -6.57
C LEU A 265 4.07 -18.68 -6.96
N GLY A 266 3.15 -19.62 -7.24
CA GLY A 266 3.51 -20.99 -7.65
C GLY A 266 4.29 -21.76 -6.58
N THR A 267 4.03 -21.50 -5.30
CA THR A 267 4.83 -22.01 -4.18
C THR A 267 4.64 -23.51 -3.91
N ASN A 268 3.54 -24.11 -4.40
CA ASN A 268 3.18 -25.54 -4.21
C ASN A 268 3.16 -25.96 -2.73
N LEU A 269 2.72 -25.07 -1.85
CA LEU A 269 2.49 -25.34 -0.43
C LEU A 269 1.27 -26.25 -0.27
N SER A 270 1.28 -27.13 0.75
CA SER A 270 0.14 -27.99 1.06
C SER A 270 -1.05 -27.15 1.53
N GLU A 271 -2.15 -27.22 0.78
CA GLU A 271 -3.42 -26.58 1.15
C GLU A 271 -4.16 -27.38 2.24
N TRP A 272 -3.83 -28.68 2.39
CA TRP A 272 -4.47 -29.65 3.30
C TRP A 272 -3.46 -30.76 3.69
#